data_AF-A0AAN9KLA8-F1
#
_entry.id   AF-A0AAN9KLA8-F1
#
_cell.length_a   1.000
_cell.length_b   1.000
_cell.length_c   1.000
_cell.angle_alpha   90.00
_cell.angle_beta   90.00
_cell.angle_gamma   90.00
#
_symmetry.space_group_name_H-M   'P 1'
#
loop_
_entity.id
_entity.type
_entity.pdbx_description
1 polymer ?
#
loop_
_entity_poly.entity_id
_entity_poly.type
_entity_poly.pdbx_seq_one_letter_code
_entity_poly.pdbx_strand_id
1 'polypeptide(L)'
;MLPRALLFKFIQKPSTVSLFLFNQQRELHSRNKKALEFIAKGWNALKEVDRVIDYCELNDKRLIPLLRTAKENFELALEADNTNTHARYWLSRLHMKYHVPGANQAVGAALLVEAAEMGDPDAQYALGCHLRLENDYVQSDQQAFYYIEKAVDQLHPGALYLLGAVFLTGDCVKKDIDSALWCFHRASEKGHAGAAIAYGSLLLKGVEIPKSLLKFSLKRGTASQRRGRNIGSVPIDPVEMAREKFQIAAKAGCDLGFKWLARLEEEEKRVLTEGH
;
A
#
# COMPACT_ATOMS: atom_id res chain seq x y z
N MET A 1 -50.26 34.22 -47.18
CA MET A 1 -48.90 34.60 -47.63
C MET A 1 -48.27 35.49 -46.57
N LEU A 2 -47.15 35.06 -45.98
CA LEU A 2 -46.01 35.78 -45.35
C LEU A 2 -45.21 34.75 -44.50
N PRO A 3 -43.87 34.85 -44.37
CA PRO A 3 -42.97 33.69 -44.49
C PRO A 3 -42.30 33.21 -43.18
N ARG A 4 -41.81 31.96 -43.24
CA ARG A 4 -41.01 31.25 -42.22
C ARG A 4 -39.81 32.07 -41.75
N ALA A 5 -39.75 32.37 -40.45
CA ALA A 5 -38.57 32.90 -39.79
C ALA A 5 -37.49 31.82 -39.61
N LEU A 6 -36.30 32.10 -40.12
CA LEU A 6 -35.08 31.30 -40.00
C LEU A 6 -34.54 31.35 -38.56
N LEU A 7 -34.59 30.24 -37.83
CA LEU A 7 -33.84 30.05 -36.59
C LEU A 7 -32.39 29.69 -36.94
N PHE A 8 -31.53 30.69 -37.06
CA PHE A 8 -30.08 30.50 -37.09
C PHE A 8 -29.61 30.04 -35.69
N LYS A 9 -29.27 28.75 -35.55
CA LYS A 9 -28.46 28.27 -34.41
C LYS A 9 -27.06 28.86 -34.55
N PHE A 10 -26.75 29.87 -33.74
CA PHE A 10 -25.37 30.31 -33.52
C PHE A 10 -24.60 29.15 -32.89
N ILE A 11 -23.79 28.45 -33.68
CA ILE A 11 -22.71 27.62 -33.16
C ILE A 11 -21.64 28.61 -32.71
N GLN A 12 -21.63 28.95 -31.41
CA GLN A 12 -20.52 29.67 -30.82
C GLN A 12 -19.26 28.82 -31.00
N LYS A 13 -18.31 29.31 -31.81
CA LYS A 13 -16.96 28.72 -31.86
C LYS A 13 -16.38 28.77 -30.44
N PRO A 14 -15.81 27.68 -29.92
CA PRO A 14 -15.19 27.71 -28.60
C PRO A 14 -14.15 28.82 -28.58
N SER A 15 -14.14 29.63 -27.52
CA SER A 15 -13.17 30.70 -27.35
C SER A 15 -11.75 30.14 -27.43
N THR A 16 -10.82 30.93 -27.96
CA THR A 16 -9.39 30.55 -28.07
C THR A 16 -8.80 30.08 -26.73
N VAL A 17 -9.29 30.65 -25.62
CA VAL A 17 -8.96 30.25 -24.24
C VAL A 17 -9.47 28.83 -23.92
N SER A 18 -10.69 28.49 -24.31
CA SER A 18 -11.26 27.14 -24.11
C SER A 18 -10.52 26.08 -24.92
N LEU A 19 -10.08 26.40 -26.14
CA LEU A 19 -9.31 25.49 -26.98
C LEU A 19 -7.87 25.30 -26.43
N PHE A 20 -7.27 26.37 -25.91
CA PHE A 20 -5.95 26.33 -25.29
C PHE A 20 -5.93 25.51 -24.00
N LEU A 21 -6.92 25.71 -23.11
CA LEU A 21 -7.07 24.91 -21.89
C LEU A 21 -7.32 23.43 -22.20
N PHE A 22 -8.12 23.14 -23.24
CA PHE A 22 -8.37 21.78 -23.70
C PHE A 22 -7.10 21.11 -24.25
N ASN A 23 -6.28 21.84 -25.02
CA ASN A 23 -5.01 21.34 -25.53
C ASN A 23 -3.99 21.11 -24.40
N GLN A 24 -3.90 22.00 -23.41
CA GLN A 24 -3.06 21.79 -22.22
C GLN A 24 -3.48 20.53 -21.44
N GLN A 25 -4.77 20.33 -21.22
CA GLN A 25 -5.28 19.12 -20.55
C GLN A 25 -4.95 17.84 -21.32
N ARG A 26 -5.01 17.89 -22.66
CA ARG A 26 -4.67 16.75 -23.53
C ARG A 26 -3.18 16.43 -23.52
N GLU A 27 -2.33 17.46 -23.51
CA GLU A 27 -0.88 17.31 -23.37
C GLU A 27 -0.49 16.76 -22.00
N LEU A 28 -1.09 17.27 -20.92
CA LEU A 28 -0.91 16.72 -19.57
C LEU A 28 -1.33 15.25 -19.50
N HIS A 29 -2.50 14.90 -20.05
CA HIS A 29 -2.95 13.51 -20.10
C HIS A 29 -1.99 12.60 -20.88
N SER A 30 -1.41 13.10 -21.97
CA SER A 30 -0.41 12.37 -22.75
C SER A 30 0.90 12.16 -21.99
N ARG A 31 1.37 13.17 -21.24
CA ARG A 31 2.58 13.09 -20.41
C ARG A 31 2.40 12.10 -19.26
N ASN A 32 1.28 12.18 -18.55
CA ASN A 32 0.95 11.27 -17.45
C ASN A 32 0.86 9.82 -17.93
N LYS A 33 0.24 9.59 -19.09
CA LYS A 33 0.17 8.24 -19.68
C LYS A 33 1.58 7.69 -19.97
N LYS A 34 2.45 8.50 -20.57
CA LYS A 34 3.82 8.09 -20.89
C LYS A 34 4.63 7.79 -19.61
N ALA A 35 4.49 8.62 -18.58
CA ALA A 35 5.12 8.38 -17.28
C ALA A 35 4.65 7.05 -16.65
N LEU A 36 3.35 6.75 -16.69
CA LEU A 36 2.80 5.49 -16.19
C LEU A 36 3.32 4.26 -16.96
N GLU A 37 3.51 4.38 -18.28
CA GLU A 37 4.11 3.30 -19.09
C GLU A 37 5.55 3.00 -18.66
N PHE A 38 6.34 4.04 -18.40
CA PHE A 38 7.70 3.87 -17.89
C PHE A 38 7.71 3.28 -16.47
N ILE A 39 6.86 3.78 -15.57
CA ILE A 39 6.70 3.22 -14.22
C ILE A 39 6.38 1.72 -14.28
N ALA A 40 5.44 1.32 -15.13
CA ALA A 40 5.07 -0.09 -15.29
C ALA A 40 6.26 -0.97 -15.75
N LYS A 41 7.08 -0.46 -16.67
CA LYS A 41 8.31 -1.15 -17.11
C LYS A 41 9.34 -1.25 -15.98
N GLY A 42 9.52 -0.18 -15.22
CA GLY A 42 10.42 -0.17 -14.06
C GLY A 42 10.00 -1.18 -12.99
N TRP A 43 8.71 -1.24 -12.69
CA TRP A 43 8.13 -2.24 -11.78
C TRP A 43 8.30 -3.67 -12.29
N ASN A 44 8.09 -3.91 -13.58
CA ASN A 44 8.27 -5.25 -14.15
C ASN A 44 9.72 -5.73 -14.02
N ALA A 45 10.70 -4.84 -14.19
CA ALA A 45 12.10 -5.15 -13.95
C ALA A 45 12.40 -5.43 -12.47
N LEU A 46 11.84 -4.62 -11.56
CA LEU A 46 12.00 -4.79 -10.12
C LEU A 46 11.34 -6.05 -9.57
N LYS A 47 10.23 -6.50 -10.16
CA LYS A 47 9.49 -7.67 -9.70
C LYS A 47 10.38 -8.92 -9.62
N GLU A 48 11.23 -9.14 -10.61
CA GLU A 48 12.15 -10.28 -10.58
C GLU A 48 13.30 -10.07 -9.59
N VAL A 49 13.74 -8.82 -9.39
CA VAL A 49 14.74 -8.48 -8.37
C VAL A 49 14.21 -8.78 -6.97
N ASP A 50 13.01 -8.30 -6.64
CA ASP A 50 12.40 -8.47 -5.31
C ASP A 50 12.19 -9.94 -4.92
N ARG A 51 12.07 -10.86 -5.89
CA ARG A 51 11.91 -12.29 -5.63
C ARG A 51 13.18 -12.96 -5.13
N VAL A 52 14.34 -12.41 -5.46
CA VAL A 52 15.64 -13.07 -5.24
C VAL A 52 16.61 -12.23 -4.43
N ILE A 53 16.36 -10.92 -4.25
CA ILE A 53 17.31 -10.01 -3.61
C ILE A 53 17.71 -10.42 -2.20
N ASP A 54 16.81 -11.02 -1.43
CA ASP A 54 17.10 -11.48 -0.06
C ASP A 54 18.02 -12.72 -0.02
N TYR A 55 18.21 -13.39 -1.16
CA TYR A 55 19.05 -14.59 -1.32
C TYR A 55 20.28 -14.35 -2.19
N CYS A 56 20.42 -13.16 -2.77
CA CYS A 56 21.52 -12.81 -3.68
C CYS A 56 22.60 -11.99 -2.96
N GLU A 57 23.83 -12.09 -3.45
CA GLU A 57 24.88 -11.18 -3.03
C GLU A 57 24.55 -9.73 -3.46
N LEU A 58 24.97 -8.76 -2.66
CA LEU A 58 24.67 -7.34 -2.86
C LEU A 58 25.06 -6.82 -4.27
N ASN A 59 26.07 -7.43 -4.90
CA ASN A 59 26.59 -7.08 -6.22
C ASN A 59 26.37 -8.18 -7.27
N ASP A 60 25.31 -8.98 -7.15
CA ASP A 60 25.01 -10.04 -8.11
C ASP A 60 24.87 -9.45 -9.53
N LYS A 61 25.80 -9.85 -10.41
CA LYS A 61 25.89 -9.39 -11.80
C LYS A 61 24.61 -9.69 -12.60
N ARG A 62 23.81 -10.68 -12.19
CA ARG A 62 22.55 -11.05 -12.83
C ARG A 62 21.45 -10.01 -12.59
N LEU A 63 21.50 -9.30 -11.46
CA LEU A 63 20.51 -8.29 -11.10
C LEU A 63 20.84 -6.92 -11.71
N ILE A 64 22.11 -6.67 -12.03
CA ILE A 64 22.59 -5.40 -12.58
C ILE A 64 21.77 -4.93 -13.81
N PRO A 65 21.46 -5.76 -14.83
CA PRO A 65 20.67 -5.32 -15.97
C PRO A 65 19.23 -4.95 -15.59
N LEU A 66 18.60 -5.70 -14.68
CA LEU A 66 17.25 -5.43 -14.20
C LEU A 66 17.20 -4.13 -13.41
N LEU A 67 18.14 -3.94 -12.49
CA LEU A 67 18.29 -2.74 -11.68
C LEU A 67 18.56 -1.50 -12.51
N ARG A 68 19.42 -1.61 -13.54
CA ARG A 68 19.67 -0.54 -14.50
C ARG A 68 18.39 -0.21 -15.28
N THR A 69 17.71 -1.22 -15.80
CA THR A 69 16.45 -1.05 -16.55
C THR A 69 15.39 -0.38 -15.68
N ALA A 70 15.27 -0.78 -14.41
CA ALA A 70 14.35 -0.15 -13.47
C ALA A 70 14.67 1.34 -13.27
N LYS A 71 15.94 1.65 -12.99
CA LYS A 71 16.43 3.02 -12.78
C LYS A 71 16.12 3.91 -13.99
N GLU A 72 16.55 3.50 -15.18
CA GLU A 72 16.34 4.25 -16.42
C GLU A 72 14.85 4.53 -16.67
N ASN A 73 13.98 3.55 -16.42
CA ASN A 73 12.54 3.76 -16.59
C ASN A 73 11.96 4.74 -15.56
N PHE A 74 12.38 4.71 -14.30
CA PHE A 74 11.91 5.72 -13.33
C PHE A 74 12.44 7.13 -13.63
N GLU A 75 13.67 7.24 -14.13
CA GLU A 75 14.23 8.52 -14.62
C GLU A 75 13.41 9.05 -15.80
N LEU A 76 13.15 8.22 -16.82
CA LEU A 76 12.31 8.57 -17.96
C LEU A 76 10.86 8.92 -17.54
N ALA A 77 10.34 8.30 -16.49
CA ALA A 77 9.04 8.66 -15.92
C ALA A 77 9.04 10.08 -15.34
N LEU A 78 10.09 10.47 -14.63
CA LEU A 78 10.24 11.82 -14.07
C LEU A 78 10.56 12.87 -15.14
N GLU A 79 11.26 12.49 -16.21
CA GLU A 79 11.43 13.37 -17.39
C GLU A 79 10.09 13.63 -18.09
N ALA A 80 9.21 12.62 -18.15
CA ALA A 80 7.88 12.77 -18.73
C ALA A 80 6.91 13.54 -17.82
N ASP A 81 6.96 13.26 -16.52
CA ASP A 81 6.15 13.89 -15.48
C ASP A 81 6.92 13.97 -14.17
N ASN A 82 7.57 15.11 -13.95
CA ASN A 82 8.34 15.36 -12.73
C ASN A 82 7.45 15.48 -11.48
N THR A 83 6.12 15.63 -11.64
CA THR A 83 5.19 15.67 -10.51
C THR A 83 4.86 14.28 -9.98
N ASN A 84 5.31 13.23 -10.65
CA ASN A 84 5.03 11.85 -10.26
C ASN A 84 5.81 11.47 -8.99
N THR A 85 5.10 11.45 -7.86
CA THR A 85 5.68 11.16 -6.56
C THR A 85 6.14 9.71 -6.43
N HIS A 86 5.37 8.80 -7.02
CA HIS A 86 5.64 7.36 -6.98
C HIS A 86 6.95 7.02 -7.69
N ALA A 87 7.15 7.52 -8.91
CA ALA A 87 8.40 7.31 -9.65
C ALA A 87 9.61 7.84 -8.87
N ARG A 88 9.46 9.00 -8.22
CA ARG A 88 10.49 9.62 -7.39
C ARG A 88 10.84 8.78 -6.16
N TYR A 89 9.82 8.27 -5.46
CA TYR A 89 10.00 7.35 -4.36
C TYR A 89 10.72 6.05 -4.79
N TRP A 90 10.34 5.47 -5.93
CA TRP A 90 10.98 4.25 -6.42
C TRP A 90 12.43 4.50 -6.86
N LEU A 91 12.72 5.65 -7.47
CA LEU A 91 14.09 6.04 -7.78
C LEU A 91 14.91 6.21 -6.50
N SER A 92 14.36 6.87 -5.48
CA SER A 92 14.97 6.95 -4.15
C SER A 92 15.33 5.56 -3.61
N ARG A 93 14.36 4.63 -3.62
CA ARG A 93 14.58 3.25 -3.18
C ARG A 93 15.67 2.53 -3.96
N LEU A 94 15.78 2.74 -5.27
CA LEU A 94 16.86 2.16 -6.08
C LEU A 94 18.24 2.63 -5.61
N HIS A 95 18.37 3.91 -5.29
CA HIS A 95 19.61 4.49 -4.79
C HIS A 95 19.96 4.04 -3.36
N MET A 96 18.97 3.83 -2.49
CA MET A 96 19.20 3.52 -1.08
C MET A 96 19.22 2.01 -0.77
N LYS A 97 18.26 1.24 -1.28
CA LYS A 97 18.09 -0.20 -0.98
C LYS A 97 18.83 -1.09 -1.98
N TYR A 98 18.61 -0.84 -3.28
CA TYR A 98 18.96 -1.81 -4.33
C TYR A 98 20.39 -1.70 -4.88
N HIS A 99 21.21 -0.76 -4.39
CA HIS A 99 22.63 -0.59 -4.78
C HIS A 99 22.84 -0.63 -6.31
N VAL A 100 21.97 0.07 -7.04
CA VAL A 100 22.03 0.14 -8.51
C VAL A 100 23.38 0.68 -9.00
N PRO A 101 23.83 0.35 -10.23
CA PRO A 101 25.03 0.96 -10.80
C PRO A 101 24.97 2.49 -10.75
N GLY A 102 25.99 3.11 -10.13
CA GLY A 102 25.99 4.55 -9.89
C GLY A 102 24.99 5.00 -8.81
N ALA A 103 24.63 4.11 -7.87
CA ALA A 103 23.87 4.46 -6.69
C ALA A 103 24.61 5.51 -5.87
N ASN A 104 23.84 6.38 -5.25
CA ASN A 104 24.33 7.46 -4.41
C ASN A 104 23.29 7.68 -3.33
N GLN A 105 23.66 7.41 -2.08
CA GLN A 105 22.75 7.48 -0.95
C GLN A 105 22.22 8.90 -0.71
N ALA A 106 23.04 9.93 -0.95
CA ALA A 106 22.61 11.32 -0.79
C ALA A 106 21.52 11.70 -1.81
N VAL A 107 21.68 11.26 -3.07
CA VAL A 107 20.63 11.44 -4.10
C VAL A 107 19.36 10.68 -3.72
N GLY A 108 19.52 9.44 -3.23
CA GLY A 108 18.39 8.64 -2.76
C GLY A 108 17.63 9.30 -1.61
N ALA A 109 18.34 9.85 -0.61
CA ALA A 109 17.75 10.54 0.51
C ALA A 109 17.03 11.84 0.09
N ALA A 110 17.63 12.63 -0.81
CA ALA A 110 17.01 13.84 -1.34
C ALA A 110 15.69 13.52 -2.07
N LEU A 111 15.70 12.50 -2.94
CA LEU A 111 14.50 12.03 -3.65
C LEU A 111 13.43 11.50 -2.67
N LEU A 112 13.82 10.88 -1.56
CA LEU A 112 12.89 10.39 -0.53
C LEU A 112 12.16 11.57 0.12
N VAL A 113 12.91 12.58 0.54
CA VAL A 113 12.37 13.79 1.18
C VAL A 113 11.44 14.52 0.22
N GLU A 114 11.88 14.75 -1.02
CA GLU A 114 11.04 15.39 -2.04
C GLU A 114 9.73 14.60 -2.28
N ALA A 115 9.80 13.27 -2.41
CA ALA A 115 8.59 12.46 -2.61
C ALA A 115 7.65 12.52 -1.41
N ALA A 116 8.18 12.52 -0.19
CA ALA A 116 7.39 12.61 1.04
C ALA A 116 6.72 13.99 1.20
N GLU A 117 7.44 15.07 0.88
CA GLU A 117 6.92 16.44 0.88
C GLU A 117 5.83 16.64 -0.16
N MET A 118 5.97 16.02 -1.34
CA MET A 118 4.96 16.03 -2.40
C MET A 118 3.73 15.17 -2.09
N GLY A 119 3.74 14.41 -0.99
CA GLY A 119 2.56 13.68 -0.52
C GLY A 119 2.58 12.18 -0.79
N ASP A 120 3.68 11.59 -1.22
CA ASP A 120 3.72 10.15 -1.49
C ASP A 120 3.54 9.34 -0.19
N PRO A 121 2.53 8.46 -0.06
CA PRO A 121 2.29 7.73 1.17
C PRO A 121 3.39 6.71 1.49
N ASP A 122 4.00 6.10 0.46
CA ASP A 122 5.07 5.13 0.66
C ASP A 122 6.36 5.86 1.08
N ALA A 123 6.67 7.02 0.46
CA ALA A 123 7.81 7.84 0.85
C ALA A 123 7.66 8.44 2.25
N GLN A 124 6.46 8.92 2.62
CA GLN A 124 6.19 9.43 3.97
C GLN A 124 6.42 8.36 5.02
N TYR A 125 5.90 7.15 4.79
CA TYR A 125 6.15 6.03 5.69
C TYR A 125 7.64 5.65 5.76
N ALA A 126 8.31 5.57 4.61
CA ALA A 126 9.73 5.23 4.55
C ALA A 126 10.60 6.27 5.25
N LEU A 127 10.35 7.56 5.01
CA LEU A 127 11.06 8.66 5.66
C LEU A 127 10.84 8.66 7.18
N GLY A 128 9.59 8.46 7.62
CA GLY A 128 9.28 8.32 9.04
C GLY A 128 10.01 7.14 9.69
N CYS A 129 10.10 6.00 8.99
CA CYS A 129 10.89 4.86 9.45
C CYS A 129 12.39 5.17 9.53
N HIS A 130 12.96 5.84 8.52
CA HIS A 130 14.36 6.24 8.49
C HIS A 130 14.71 7.18 9.65
N LEU A 131 13.92 8.23 9.86
CA LEU A 131 14.13 9.21 10.95
C LEU A 131 14.09 8.58 12.34
N ARG A 132 13.30 7.50 12.52
CA ARG A 132 13.22 6.75 13.78
C ARG A 132 14.41 5.78 13.98
N LEU A 133 14.96 5.22 12.90
CA LEU A 133 16.08 4.28 12.97
C LEU A 133 17.42 5.00 13.17
N GLU A 134 17.57 6.20 12.63
CA GLU A 134 18.85 6.90 12.58
C GLU A 134 19.19 7.69 13.85
N ASN A 135 18.29 7.87 14.83
CA ASN A 135 18.52 8.81 15.94
C ASN A 135 17.88 8.44 17.29
N ASP A 136 18.62 8.70 18.37
CA ASP A 136 18.17 8.60 19.78
C ASP A 136 17.56 9.93 20.32
N TYR A 137 17.30 10.92 19.46
CA TYR A 137 16.89 12.27 19.86
C TYR A 137 15.39 12.54 19.68
N VAL A 138 14.75 13.10 20.70
CA VAL A 138 13.31 13.41 20.79
C VAL A 138 12.78 14.25 19.61
N GLN A 139 13.58 15.15 19.04
CA GLN A 139 13.15 15.98 17.90
C GLN A 139 13.01 15.17 16.60
N SER A 140 13.85 14.14 16.42
CA SER A 140 13.76 13.22 15.28
C SER A 140 12.49 12.38 15.38
N ASP A 141 12.10 11.98 16.59
CA ASP A 141 10.86 11.25 16.83
C ASP A 141 9.64 12.06 16.42
N GLN A 142 9.58 13.35 16.76
CA GLN A 142 8.46 14.23 16.35
C GLN A 142 8.33 14.33 14.83
N GLN A 143 9.46 14.46 14.11
CA GLN A 143 9.45 14.48 12.65
C GLN A 143 9.07 13.12 12.06
N ALA A 144 9.55 12.03 12.65
CA ALA A 144 9.17 10.67 12.24
C ALA A 144 7.66 10.47 12.38
N PHE A 145 7.08 10.84 13.52
CA PHE A 145 5.64 10.76 13.77
C PHE A 145 4.85 11.63 12.79
N TYR A 146 5.30 12.85 12.50
CA TYR A 146 4.66 13.72 11.52
C TYR A 146 4.49 13.06 10.15
N TYR A 147 5.54 12.41 9.64
CA TYR A 147 5.46 11.71 8.36
C TYR A 147 4.64 10.42 8.43
N ILE A 148 4.72 9.68 9.55
CA ILE A 148 3.88 8.49 9.76
C ILE A 148 2.40 8.87 9.81
N GLU A 149 2.03 9.96 10.47
CA GLU A 149 0.65 10.47 10.54
C GLU A 149 0.11 10.83 9.16
N LYS A 150 0.89 11.54 8.34
CA LYS A 150 0.49 11.82 6.95
C LYS A 150 0.27 10.53 6.14
N ALA A 151 1.10 9.51 6.35
CA ALA A 151 0.91 8.22 5.69
C ALA A 151 -0.34 7.49 6.22
N VAL A 152 -0.68 7.63 7.51
CA VAL A 152 -1.93 7.12 8.11
C VAL A 152 -3.15 7.79 7.49
N ASP A 153 -3.13 9.10 7.27
CA ASP A 153 -4.25 9.84 6.66
C ASP A 153 -4.57 9.32 5.25
N GLN A 154 -3.55 8.81 4.55
CA GLN A 154 -3.66 8.18 3.24
C GLN A 154 -3.93 6.65 3.31
N LEU A 155 -4.18 6.12 4.51
CA LEU A 155 -4.39 4.71 4.80
C LEU A 155 -3.22 3.83 4.36
N HIS A 156 -1.98 4.31 4.44
CA HIS A 156 -0.80 3.52 4.08
C HIS A 156 -0.72 2.27 4.98
N PRO A 157 -0.60 1.05 4.41
CA PRO A 157 -0.67 -0.20 5.15
C PRO A 157 0.37 -0.32 6.28
N GLY A 158 1.62 0.06 6.02
CA GLY A 158 2.68 0.03 7.04
C GLY A 158 2.47 1.06 8.14
N ALA A 159 1.95 2.24 7.80
CA ALA A 159 1.70 3.31 8.76
C ALA A 159 0.52 2.96 9.68
N LEU A 160 -0.55 2.42 9.12
CA LEU A 160 -1.67 1.86 9.87
C LEU A 160 -1.23 0.70 10.78
N TYR A 161 -0.31 -0.16 10.34
CA TYR A 161 0.24 -1.19 11.21
C TYR A 161 0.98 -0.60 12.43
N LEU A 162 1.83 0.42 12.21
CA LEU A 162 2.53 1.10 13.32
C LEU A 162 1.54 1.77 14.28
N LEU A 163 0.53 2.46 13.75
CA LEU A 163 -0.51 3.08 14.58
C LEU A 163 -1.30 2.03 15.38
N GLY A 164 -1.65 0.90 14.75
CA GLY A 164 -2.31 -0.21 15.44
C GLY A 164 -1.46 -0.81 16.56
N ALA A 165 -0.14 -0.91 16.35
CA ALA A 165 0.79 -1.36 17.38
C ALA A 165 0.83 -0.37 18.57
N VAL A 166 0.88 0.93 18.29
CA VAL A 166 0.82 2.01 19.28
C VAL A 166 -0.45 1.94 20.12
N PHE A 167 -1.62 1.76 19.51
CA PHE A 167 -2.87 1.59 20.24
C PHE A 167 -2.93 0.30 21.07
N LEU A 168 -2.28 -0.77 20.60
CA LEU A 168 -2.26 -2.05 21.30
C LEU A 168 -1.34 -2.04 22.52
N THR A 169 -0.16 -1.40 22.42
CA THR A 169 0.80 -1.27 23.52
C THR A 169 0.39 -0.17 24.50
N GLY A 170 -0.23 0.91 24.01
CA GLY A 170 -0.49 2.11 24.78
C GLY A 170 0.75 3.01 24.89
N ASP A 171 1.69 2.91 23.93
CA ASP A 171 2.86 3.78 23.89
C ASP A 171 2.45 5.17 23.43
N CYS A 172 2.70 6.21 24.22
CA CYS A 172 2.33 7.61 23.94
C CYS A 172 0.82 7.92 23.84
N VAL A 173 -0.06 6.90 23.82
CA VAL A 173 -1.53 7.03 23.79
C VAL A 173 -2.19 6.06 24.75
N LYS A 174 -3.44 6.32 25.15
CA LYS A 174 -4.19 5.35 25.95
C LYS A 174 -4.43 4.08 25.13
N LYS A 175 -4.14 2.92 25.72
CA LYS A 175 -4.40 1.61 25.10
C LYS A 175 -5.86 1.50 24.65
N ASP A 176 -6.04 1.17 23.38
CA ASP A 176 -7.34 1.04 22.72
C ASP A 176 -7.31 -0.14 21.73
N ILE A 177 -7.89 -1.26 22.17
CA ILE A 177 -7.88 -2.50 21.39
C ILE A 177 -8.80 -2.38 20.16
N ASP A 178 -9.88 -1.61 20.24
CA ASP A 178 -10.84 -1.45 19.15
C ASP A 178 -10.21 -0.67 17.99
N SER A 179 -9.49 0.41 18.33
CA SER A 179 -8.73 1.20 17.36
C SER A 179 -7.57 0.40 16.76
N ALA A 180 -6.88 -0.42 17.57
CA ALA A 180 -5.84 -1.33 17.08
C ALA A 180 -6.40 -2.36 16.08
N LEU A 181 -7.52 -3.00 16.41
CA LEU A 181 -8.22 -3.94 15.52
C LEU A 181 -8.62 -3.28 14.21
N TRP A 182 -9.12 -2.04 14.24
CA TRP A 182 -9.46 -1.29 13.03
C TRP A 182 -8.24 -1.05 12.14
N CYS A 183 -7.13 -0.59 12.74
CA CYS A 183 -5.89 -0.33 12.03
C CYS A 183 -5.33 -1.60 11.38
N PHE A 184 -5.22 -2.69 12.15
CA PHE A 184 -4.71 -3.96 11.63
C PHE A 184 -5.62 -4.56 10.58
N HIS A 185 -6.94 -4.46 10.76
CA HIS A 185 -7.91 -4.90 9.75
C HIS A 185 -7.66 -4.15 8.44
N ARG A 186 -7.63 -2.80 8.46
CA ARG A 186 -7.42 -1.98 7.25
C ARG A 186 -6.08 -2.23 6.57
N ALA A 187 -4.99 -2.35 7.33
CA ALA A 187 -3.69 -2.67 6.77
C ALA A 187 -3.66 -4.08 6.16
N SER A 188 -4.30 -5.07 6.81
CA SER A 188 -4.41 -6.43 6.26
C SER A 188 -5.20 -6.47 4.94
N GLU A 189 -6.23 -5.63 4.81
CA GLU A 189 -7.03 -5.52 3.59
C GLU A 189 -6.23 -5.01 2.38
N LYS A 190 -5.13 -4.29 2.65
CA LYS A 190 -4.16 -3.83 1.65
C LYS A 190 -2.97 -4.79 1.49
N GLY A 191 -3.02 -5.98 2.10
CA GLY A 191 -1.99 -7.02 1.96
C GLY A 191 -0.82 -6.92 2.94
N HIS A 192 -0.89 -6.07 3.96
CA HIS A 192 0.20 -5.95 4.94
C HIS A 192 0.31 -7.20 5.81
N ALA A 193 1.37 -8.00 5.62
CA ALA A 193 1.53 -9.28 6.28
C ALA A 193 1.56 -9.19 7.81
N GLY A 194 2.33 -8.25 8.37
CA GLY A 194 2.43 -8.07 9.82
C GLY A 194 1.10 -7.66 10.46
N ALA A 195 0.28 -6.89 9.74
CA ALA A 195 -1.03 -6.48 10.23
C ALA A 195 -2.06 -7.62 10.13
N ALA A 196 -1.97 -8.43 9.07
CA ALA A 196 -2.81 -9.61 8.92
C ALA A 196 -2.53 -10.63 10.04
N ILE A 197 -1.26 -10.83 10.40
CA ILE A 197 -0.87 -11.68 11.53
C ILE A 197 -1.35 -11.09 12.86
N ALA A 198 -1.12 -9.79 13.09
CA ALA A 198 -1.56 -9.14 14.32
C ALA A 198 -3.08 -9.23 14.50
N TYR A 199 -3.86 -8.95 13.44
CA TYR A 199 -5.31 -9.08 13.47
C TYR A 199 -5.75 -10.53 13.70
N GLY A 200 -5.21 -11.50 12.94
CA GLY A 200 -5.52 -12.92 13.11
C GLY A 200 -5.20 -13.44 14.52
N SER A 201 -4.08 -13.02 15.10
CA SER A 201 -3.70 -13.38 16.47
C SER A 201 -4.67 -12.80 17.51
N LEU A 202 -5.14 -11.56 17.33
CA LEU A 202 -6.14 -10.96 18.22
C LEU A 202 -7.49 -11.67 18.14
N LEU A 203 -7.89 -12.13 16.95
CA LEU A 203 -9.10 -12.93 16.76
C LEU A 203 -9.04 -14.26 17.52
N LEU A 204 -7.92 -14.98 17.43
CA LEU A 204 -7.73 -16.25 18.15
C LEU A 204 -7.67 -16.07 19.67
N LYS A 205 -7.30 -14.89 20.16
CA LYS A 205 -7.33 -14.56 21.60
C LYS A 205 -8.74 -14.28 22.12
N GLY A 206 -9.76 -14.32 21.27
CA GLY A 206 -11.16 -14.10 21.67
C GLY A 206 -11.49 -12.64 21.99
N VAL A 207 -10.71 -11.68 21.45
CA VAL A 207 -11.00 -10.25 21.61
C VAL A 207 -12.34 -9.94 20.95
N GLU A 208 -13.20 -9.20 21.66
CA GLU A 208 -14.48 -8.75 21.11
C GLU A 208 -14.25 -7.86 19.89
N ILE A 209 -14.91 -8.20 18.79
CA ILE A 209 -14.77 -7.44 17.55
C ILE A 209 -15.84 -6.34 17.55
N PRO A 210 -15.45 -5.06 17.43
CA PRO A 210 -16.38 -3.97 17.28
C PRO A 210 -17.41 -4.24 16.17
N LYS A 211 -18.69 -3.98 16.45
CA LYS A 211 -19.79 -4.13 15.47
C LYS A 211 -19.53 -3.36 14.17
N SER A 212 -18.76 -2.27 14.23
CA SER A 212 -18.33 -1.50 13.07
C SER A 212 -17.48 -2.34 12.11
N LEU A 213 -16.56 -3.18 12.60
CA LEU A 213 -15.69 -4.03 11.81
C LEU A 213 -16.44 -5.23 11.21
N LEU A 214 -17.39 -5.81 11.93
CA LEU A 214 -18.22 -6.92 11.42
C LEU A 214 -19.02 -6.51 10.17
N LYS A 215 -19.53 -5.27 10.13
CA LYS A 215 -20.21 -4.72 8.95
C LYS A 215 -19.30 -4.61 7.73
N PHE A 216 -18.01 -4.34 7.92
CA PHE A 216 -17.03 -4.27 6.83
C PHE A 216 -16.72 -5.66 6.27
N SER A 217 -16.52 -6.67 7.13
CA SER A 217 -16.28 -8.06 6.72
C SER A 217 -17.45 -8.64 5.91
N LEU A 218 -18.70 -8.39 6.34
CA LEU A 218 -19.92 -8.87 5.67
C LEU A 218 -20.14 -8.26 4.27
N LYS A 219 -19.71 -7.02 4.04
CA LYS A 219 -19.84 -6.36 2.72
C LYS A 219 -18.89 -6.94 1.67
N ARG A 220 -17.85 -7.69 2.04
CA ARG A 220 -16.82 -8.22 1.12
C ARG A 220 -17.01 -9.67 0.67
N GLY A 221 -17.97 -10.41 1.23
CA GLY A 221 -18.35 -11.73 0.71
C GLY A 221 -18.70 -11.67 -0.78
N THR A 222 -18.15 -12.60 -1.57
CA THR A 222 -18.28 -12.63 -3.03
C THR A 222 -19.76 -12.69 -3.47
N ALA A 223 -20.10 -12.15 -4.63
CA ALA A 223 -21.46 -12.22 -5.19
C ALA A 223 -21.96 -13.68 -5.36
N SER A 224 -21.04 -14.66 -5.44
CA SER A 224 -21.32 -16.09 -5.42
C SER A 224 -21.85 -16.56 -4.05
N GLN A 225 -21.33 -16.03 -2.93
CA GLN A 225 -21.87 -16.31 -1.59
C GLN A 225 -23.18 -15.59 -1.29
N ARG A 226 -23.53 -14.54 -2.05
CA ARG A 226 -24.79 -13.78 -1.88
C ARG A 226 -26.01 -14.45 -2.51
N ARG A 227 -25.83 -15.45 -3.40
CA ARG A 227 -26.94 -16.02 -4.19
C ARG A 227 -27.67 -17.21 -3.58
N GLY A 228 -27.44 -17.56 -2.31
CA GLY A 228 -28.15 -18.69 -1.70
C GLY A 228 -28.20 -18.76 -0.18
N ARG A 229 -27.86 -17.70 0.57
CA ARG A 229 -27.80 -17.77 2.03
C ARG A 229 -28.67 -16.71 2.67
N ASN A 230 -29.65 -17.15 3.47
CA ASN A 230 -30.46 -16.32 4.34
C ASN A 230 -29.54 -15.40 5.16
N ILE A 231 -29.86 -14.10 5.15
CA ILE A 231 -29.09 -13.00 5.76
C ILE A 231 -29.33 -12.97 7.29
N GLY A 232 -29.54 -14.14 7.91
CA GLY A 232 -29.69 -14.32 9.35
C GLY A 232 -28.44 -14.98 9.91
N SER A 233 -27.64 -14.21 10.66
CA SER A 233 -26.58 -14.67 11.57
C SER A 233 -25.73 -15.85 11.07
N VAL A 234 -24.78 -15.60 10.16
CA VAL A 234 -23.63 -16.51 10.07
C VAL A 234 -22.85 -16.31 11.38
N PRO A 235 -22.66 -17.35 12.21
CA PRO A 235 -21.73 -17.27 13.32
C PRO A 235 -20.36 -16.99 12.71
N ILE A 236 -19.84 -15.80 12.97
CA ILE A 236 -18.54 -15.40 12.44
C ILE A 236 -17.52 -16.19 13.27
N ASP A 237 -17.05 -17.30 12.74
CA ASP A 237 -16.03 -18.11 13.41
C ASP A 237 -14.71 -17.31 13.46
N PRO A 238 -14.23 -16.93 14.66
CA PRO A 238 -12.96 -16.23 14.81
C PRO A 238 -11.79 -17.01 14.22
N VAL A 239 -11.86 -18.35 14.20
CA VAL A 239 -10.82 -19.23 13.66
C VAL A 239 -10.76 -19.13 12.13
N GLU A 240 -11.91 -19.18 11.45
CA GLU A 240 -11.97 -19.00 9.99
C GLU A 240 -11.49 -17.60 9.58
N MET A 241 -11.90 -16.56 10.29
CA MET A 241 -11.42 -15.21 10.02
C MET A 241 -9.90 -15.08 10.26
N ALA A 242 -9.37 -15.69 11.32
CA ALA A 242 -7.93 -15.69 11.56
C ALA A 242 -7.19 -16.43 10.43
N ARG A 243 -7.72 -17.56 9.98
CA ARG A 243 -7.18 -18.33 8.84
C ARG A 243 -7.11 -17.48 7.57
N GLU A 244 -8.17 -16.76 7.20
CA GLU A 244 -8.16 -15.86 6.04
C GLU A 244 -7.02 -14.83 6.13
N LYS A 245 -6.77 -14.31 7.33
CA LYS A 245 -5.74 -13.29 7.57
C LYS A 245 -4.34 -13.89 7.49
N PHE A 246 -4.14 -15.10 8.01
CA PHE A 246 -2.88 -15.82 7.85
C PHE A 246 -2.62 -16.21 6.39
N GLN A 247 -3.65 -16.52 5.60
CA GLN A 247 -3.51 -16.72 4.16
C GLN A 247 -3.08 -15.43 3.43
N ILE A 248 -3.59 -14.26 3.83
CA ILE A 248 -3.12 -12.98 3.29
C ILE A 248 -1.63 -12.79 3.60
N ALA A 249 -1.20 -13.04 4.84
CA ALA A 249 0.21 -12.95 5.23
C ALA A 249 1.10 -13.94 4.46
N ALA A 250 0.64 -15.18 4.29
CA ALA A 250 1.35 -16.21 3.53
C ALA A 250 1.49 -15.83 2.04
N LYS A 251 0.42 -15.32 1.41
CA LYS A 251 0.46 -14.80 0.03
C LYS A 251 1.40 -13.62 -0.15
N ALA A 252 1.61 -12.83 0.90
CA ALA A 252 2.59 -11.76 0.93
C ALA A 252 4.04 -12.25 1.19
N GLY A 253 4.26 -13.57 1.25
CA GLY A 253 5.58 -14.17 1.45
C GLY A 253 6.04 -14.22 2.91
N CYS A 254 5.15 -14.04 3.88
CA CYS A 254 5.53 -14.06 5.30
C CYS A 254 5.50 -15.48 5.87
N ASP A 255 6.67 -16.00 6.26
CA ASP A 255 6.84 -17.32 6.91
C ASP A 255 5.94 -17.53 8.12
N LEU A 256 5.75 -16.49 8.92
CA LEU A 256 4.91 -16.56 10.11
C LEU A 256 3.43 -16.82 9.74
N GLY A 257 2.97 -16.34 8.57
CA GLY A 257 1.66 -16.67 8.04
C GLY A 257 1.50 -18.18 7.78
N PHE A 258 2.51 -18.81 7.16
CA PHE A 258 2.51 -20.26 6.95
C PHE A 258 2.53 -21.06 8.26
N LYS A 259 3.34 -20.61 9.24
CA LYS A 259 3.40 -21.25 10.57
C LYS A 259 2.06 -21.21 11.29
N TRP A 260 1.36 -20.08 11.23
CA TRP A 260 0.02 -19.97 11.83
C TRP A 260 -1.01 -20.86 11.14
N LEU A 261 -0.96 -21.00 9.82
CA LEU A 261 -1.84 -21.91 9.08
C LEU A 261 -1.60 -23.37 9.46
N ALA A 262 -0.34 -23.81 9.48
CA ALA A 262 0.01 -25.17 9.90
C ALA A 262 -0.47 -25.48 11.32
N ARG A 263 -0.31 -24.52 12.25
CA ARG A 263 -0.82 -24.66 13.61
C ARG A 263 -2.34 -24.86 13.67
N LEU A 264 -3.10 -24.08 12.91
CA LEU A 264 -4.56 -24.22 12.86
C LEU A 264 -4.98 -25.60 12.31
N GLU A 265 -4.27 -26.11 11.29
CA GLU A 265 -4.53 -27.44 10.74
C GLU A 265 -4.22 -28.56 11.74
N GLU A 266 -3.15 -28.41 12.53
CA GLU A 266 -2.82 -29.36 13.61
C GLU A 266 -3.87 -29.35 14.72
N GLU A 267 -4.32 -28.17 15.15
CA GLU A 267 -5.37 -28.03 16.17
C GLU A 267 -6.70 -28.65 15.69
N GLU A 268 -7.10 -28.44 14.43
CA GLU A 268 -8.26 -29.10 13.83
C GLU A 268 -8.14 -30.64 13.82
N LYS A 269 -6.97 -31.16 13.42
CA LYS A 269 -6.72 -32.61 13.43
C LYS A 269 -6.82 -33.19 14.84
N ARG A 270 -6.30 -32.49 15.86
CA ARG A 270 -6.36 -32.93 17.26
C ARG A 270 -7.80 -33.02 17.76
N VAL A 271 -8.62 -32.00 17.49
CA VAL A 271 -10.04 -31.99 17.86
C VAL A 271 -10.80 -33.14 17.21
N LEU A 272 -10.46 -33.47 15.95
CA LEU A 272 -11.05 -34.61 15.24
C LEU A 272 -10.62 -35.96 15.83
N THR A 273 -9.39 -36.07 16.36
CA THR A 273 -8.89 -37.32 16.97
C THR A 273 -9.31 -37.52 18.43
N GLU A 274 -9.59 -36.44 19.17
CA GLU A 274 -10.03 -36.49 20.58
C GLU A 274 -11.56 -36.58 20.74
N GLY A 275 -12.32 -36.37 19.65
CA GLY A 275 -13.77 -36.47 19.60
C GLY A 275 -14.34 -37.87 19.30
N HIS A 276 -13.49 -38.91 19.30
CA HIS A 276 -13.83 -40.32 19.09
C HIS A 276 -13.48 -41.14 20.34
#